data_AF-A0A8B6F186-F1
#
_entry.id   AF-A0A8B6F186-F1
#
_cell.length_a   1.000
_cell.length_b   1.000
_cell.length_c   1.000
_cell.angle_alpha   90.00
_cell.angle_beta   90.00
_cell.angle_gamma   90.00
#
_symmetry.space_group_name_H-M   'P 1'
#
loop_
_entity.id
_entity.type
_entity.pdbx_description
1 polymer ?
#
loop_
_entity_poly.entity_id
_entity_poly.type
_entity_poly.pdbx_seq_one_letter_code
_entity_poly.pdbx_strand_id
1 'polypeptide(L)'
;MAFDAGKFLKTPDLEGFDNLKKEELVLLAKHLQLDFKVSMRKQIIKNLVIDKLVDAEILGEEALELKVENIDAFKLKQLELEHELKLKELEIRKEDELKLKQDELKFKQDELKLKQQN
;
A
#
# COMPACT_ATOMS: atom_id res chain seq x y z
N MET A 1 15.62 -33.50 -6.62
CA MET A 1 15.49 -33.82 -5.18
C MET A 1 14.24 -33.13 -4.66
N ALA A 2 13.40 -33.83 -3.91
CA ALA A 2 12.24 -33.21 -3.28
C ALA A 2 12.70 -32.35 -2.09
N PHE A 3 12.21 -31.12 -2.01
CA PHE A 3 12.43 -30.25 -0.84
C PHE A 3 11.77 -30.87 0.40
N ASP A 4 12.47 -30.85 1.52
CA ASP A 4 12.01 -31.38 2.81
C ASP A 4 11.95 -30.24 3.83
N ALA A 5 10.73 -29.77 4.12
CA ALA A 5 10.49 -28.69 5.05
C ALA A 5 11.01 -29.00 6.46
N GLY A 6 10.91 -30.25 6.92
CA GLY A 6 11.35 -30.64 8.26
C GLY A 6 12.87 -30.65 8.40
N LYS A 7 13.60 -30.99 7.33
CA LYS A 7 15.07 -30.87 7.30
C LYS A 7 15.51 -29.40 7.23
N PHE A 8 14.83 -28.60 6.41
CA PHE A 8 15.14 -27.19 6.26
C PHE A 8 15.02 -26.43 7.59
N LEU A 9 13.98 -26.69 8.38
CA LEU A 9 13.77 -26.03 9.68
C LEU A 9 14.84 -26.37 10.74
N LYS A 10 15.62 -27.45 10.58
CA LYS A 10 16.70 -27.80 11.53
C LYS A 10 17.98 -27.01 11.29
N THR A 11 18.23 -26.65 10.04
CA THR A 11 19.38 -25.86 9.61
C THR A 11 18.88 -24.83 8.61
N PRO A 12 18.13 -23.82 9.09
CA PRO A 12 17.59 -22.79 8.23
C PRO A 12 18.75 -21.96 7.68
N ASP A 13 18.79 -21.81 6.37
CA ASP A 13 19.76 -20.95 5.67
C ASP A 13 19.01 -19.81 4.98
N LEU A 14 19.48 -18.59 5.16
CA LEU A 14 18.82 -17.38 4.68
C LEU A 14 18.88 -17.30 3.15
N GLU A 15 20.03 -17.67 2.57
CA GLU A 15 20.22 -17.69 1.12
C GLU A 15 19.40 -18.83 0.47
N GLY A 16 19.38 -19.99 1.11
CA GLY A 16 18.51 -21.11 0.75
C GLY A 16 17.03 -20.74 0.83
N PHE A 17 16.61 -20.00 1.86
CA PHE A 17 15.25 -19.50 2.04
C PHE A 17 14.84 -18.54 0.92
N ASP A 18 15.71 -17.58 0.58
CA ASP A 18 15.44 -16.57 -0.44
C ASP A 18 15.16 -17.20 -1.81
N ASN A 19 15.89 -18.29 -2.10
CA ASN A 19 15.83 -19.04 -3.35
C ASN A 19 14.69 -20.08 -3.44
N LEU A 20 13.94 -20.33 -2.36
CA LEU A 20 12.85 -21.32 -2.37
C LEU A 20 11.82 -21.02 -3.46
N LYS A 21 11.35 -22.06 -4.15
CA LYS A 21 10.25 -21.98 -5.12
C LYS A 21 8.90 -21.83 -4.41
N LYS A 22 7.88 -21.41 -5.15
CA LYS A 22 6.53 -21.26 -4.61
C LYS A 22 6.00 -22.56 -3.99
N GLU A 23 6.21 -23.69 -4.66
CA GLU A 23 5.77 -25.00 -4.18
C GLU A 23 6.43 -25.38 -2.85
N GLU A 24 7.71 -25.06 -2.69
CA GLU A 24 8.51 -25.31 -1.49
C GLU A 24 8.06 -24.42 -0.32
N LEU A 25 7.79 -23.13 -0.61
CA LEU A 25 7.19 -22.21 0.37
C LEU A 25 5.78 -22.65 0.79
N VAL A 26 4.98 -23.19 -0.12
CA VAL A 26 3.67 -23.76 0.20
C VAL A 26 3.80 -24.99 1.10
N LEU A 27 4.77 -25.87 0.84
CA LEU A 27 5.05 -27.02 1.70
C LEU A 27 5.51 -26.58 3.09
N LEU A 28 6.39 -25.57 3.16
CA LEU A 28 6.88 -25.00 4.41
C LEU A 28 5.75 -24.33 5.20
N ALA A 29 4.90 -23.54 4.54
CA ALA A 29 3.74 -22.90 5.16
C ALA A 29 2.73 -23.93 5.68
N LYS A 30 2.50 -25.04 4.95
CA LYS A 30 1.67 -26.17 5.44
C LYS A 30 2.28 -26.83 6.67
N HIS A 31 3.60 -27.05 6.66
CA HIS A 31 4.30 -27.67 7.77
C HIS A 31 4.24 -26.81 9.03
N LEU A 32 4.34 -25.49 8.87
CA LEU A 32 4.21 -24.49 9.93
C LEU A 32 2.75 -24.19 10.32
N GLN A 33 1.76 -24.87 9.69
CA GLN A 33 0.33 -24.69 9.92
C GLN A 33 -0.15 -23.24 9.76
N LEU A 34 0.40 -22.53 8.77
CA LEU A 34 -0.01 -21.16 8.47
C LEU A 34 -1.33 -21.12 7.70
N ASP A 35 -2.13 -20.08 7.96
CA ASP A 35 -3.30 -19.77 7.15
C ASP A 35 -2.88 -19.02 5.88
N PHE A 36 -2.93 -19.71 4.75
CA PHE A 36 -2.62 -19.12 3.44
C PHE A 36 -3.46 -19.76 2.35
N LYS A 37 -3.65 -19.02 1.24
CA LYS A 37 -4.26 -19.55 0.02
C LYS A 37 -3.18 -19.89 -0.99
N VAL A 38 -3.22 -21.09 -1.57
CA VAL A 38 -2.26 -21.54 -2.61
C VAL A 38 -2.22 -20.58 -3.83
N SER A 39 -3.33 -19.89 -4.09
CA SER A 39 -3.44 -18.87 -5.14
C SER A 39 -2.68 -17.57 -4.84
N MET A 40 -2.28 -17.32 -3.60
CA MET A 40 -1.49 -16.14 -3.23
C MET A 40 -0.16 -16.08 -3.99
N ARG A 41 0.34 -14.86 -4.20
CA ARG A 41 1.66 -14.64 -4.82
C ARG A 41 2.76 -15.24 -3.96
N LYS A 42 3.85 -15.69 -4.59
CA LYS A 42 5.04 -16.26 -3.91
C LYS A 42 5.50 -15.37 -2.75
N GLN A 43 5.61 -14.06 -2.98
CA GLN A 43 6.09 -13.10 -1.98
C GLN A 43 5.16 -12.96 -0.78
N ILE A 44 3.83 -13.06 -0.97
CA ILE A 44 2.87 -13.02 0.15
C ILE A 44 3.08 -14.24 1.05
N ILE A 45 3.18 -15.43 0.46
CA ILE A 45 3.44 -16.67 1.20
C ILE A 45 4.82 -16.60 1.89
N LYS A 46 5.83 -16.06 1.20
CA LYS A 46 7.18 -15.88 1.75
C LYS A 46 7.17 -14.97 2.98
N ASN A 47 6.51 -13.81 2.92
CA ASN A 47 6.38 -12.89 4.05
C ASN A 47 5.72 -13.56 5.26
N LEU A 48 4.63 -14.31 5.05
CA LEU A 48 3.95 -15.05 6.12
C LEU A 48 4.86 -16.10 6.78
N VAL A 49 5.68 -16.77 5.97
CA VAL A 49 6.64 -17.75 6.47
C VAL A 49 7.77 -17.07 7.24
N ILE A 50 8.33 -15.96 6.73
CA ILE A 50 9.35 -15.18 7.45
C ILE A 50 8.83 -14.78 8.83
N ASP A 51 7.64 -14.20 8.89
CA ASP A 51 7.03 -13.75 10.16
C ASP A 51 6.97 -14.90 11.16
N LYS A 52 6.51 -16.08 10.72
CA LYS A 52 6.43 -17.25 11.60
C LYS A 52 7.79 -17.80 12.03
N LEU A 53 8.79 -17.77 11.15
CA LEU A 53 10.12 -18.29 11.44
C LEU A 53 10.90 -17.36 12.38
N VAL A 54 10.71 -16.05 12.24
CA VAL A 54 11.25 -15.05 13.17
C VAL A 54 10.55 -15.15 14.52
N ASP A 55 9.21 -15.22 14.54
CA ASP A 55 8.42 -15.41 15.78
C ASP A 55 8.79 -16.70 16.53
N ALA A 56 9.20 -17.75 15.80
CA ALA A 56 9.62 -19.03 16.36
C ALA A 56 11.11 -19.09 16.71
N GLU A 57 11.84 -17.97 16.58
CA GLU A 57 13.30 -17.87 16.79
C GLU A 57 14.11 -18.86 15.94
N ILE A 58 13.56 -19.28 14.79
CA ILE A 58 14.22 -20.20 13.84
C ILE A 58 15.13 -19.39 12.89
N LEU A 59 14.66 -18.23 12.46
CA LEU A 59 15.45 -17.25 11.70
C LEU A 59 15.67 -16.01 12.57
N GLY A 60 16.80 -15.35 12.40
CA GLY A 60 17.05 -14.05 13.03
C GLY A 60 16.28 -12.91 12.34
N GLU A 61 16.30 -11.74 12.97
CA GLU A 61 15.62 -10.53 12.48
C GLU A 61 16.14 -10.08 11.11
N GLU A 62 17.36 -10.46 10.72
CA GLU A 62 17.90 -10.23 9.38
C GLU A 62 17.01 -10.80 8.26
N ALA A 63 16.19 -11.82 8.54
CA ALA A 63 15.23 -12.36 7.59
C ALA A 63 14.09 -11.39 7.26
N LEU A 64 13.82 -10.40 8.12
CA LEU A 64 12.82 -9.37 7.86
C LEU A 64 13.22 -8.46 6.69
N GLU A 65 14.52 -8.32 6.40
CA GLU A 65 15.01 -7.54 5.24
C GLU A 65 14.59 -8.17 3.91
N LEU A 66 14.33 -9.49 3.89
CA LEU A 66 13.83 -10.19 2.71
C LEU A 66 12.34 -9.97 2.46
N LYS A 67 11.62 -9.33 3.40
CA LYS A 67 10.21 -9.01 3.23
C LYS A 67 10.08 -7.87 2.23
N VAL A 68 9.39 -8.15 1.13
CA VAL A 68 8.96 -7.11 0.21
C VAL A 68 7.56 -6.68 0.61
N GLU A 69 7.39 -5.39 0.90
CA GLU A 69 6.05 -4.81 1.01
C GLU A 69 5.33 -5.01 -0.32
N ASN A 70 4.24 -5.79 -0.29
CA ASN A 70 3.36 -5.86 -1.44
C ASN A 70 2.56 -4.55 -1.46
N ILE A 71 3.16 -3.49 -2.01
CA ILE A 71 2.39 -2.33 -2.42
C ILE A 71 1.50 -2.81 -3.56
N ASP A 72 0.22 -2.99 -3.26
CA ASP A 72 -0.77 -3.30 -4.28
C ASP A 72 -0.82 -2.11 -5.25
N ALA A 73 -0.19 -2.27 -6.41
CA ALA A 73 -0.11 -1.23 -7.44
C ALA A 73 -1.51 -0.70 -7.82
N PHE A 74 -2.55 -1.54 -7.70
CA PHE A 74 -3.92 -1.13 -7.91
C PHE A 74 -4.40 -0.17 -6.81
N LYS A 75 -4.13 -0.49 -5.55
CA LYS A 75 -4.45 0.36 -4.40
C LYS A 75 -3.67 1.68 -4.43
N LEU A 76 -2.40 1.63 -4.83
CA LEU A 76 -1.59 2.83 -5.05
C LEU A 76 -2.24 3.72 -6.12
N LYS A 77 -2.61 3.15 -7.27
CA LYS A 77 -3.25 3.90 -8.35
C LYS A 77 -4.61 4.49 -7.96
N GLN A 78 -5.38 3.77 -7.14
CA GLN A 78 -6.62 4.30 -6.58
C GLN A 78 -6.37 5.51 -5.67
N LEU A 79 -5.39 5.43 -4.78
CA LEU A 79 -5.03 6.53 -3.88
C LEU A 79 -4.51 7.76 -4.65
N GLU A 80 -3.71 7.55 -5.70
CA GLU A 80 -3.28 8.64 -6.60
C GLU A 80 -4.48 9.34 -7.24
N LEU A 81 -5.42 8.57 -7.78
CA LEU A 81 -6.61 9.12 -8.45
C LEU A 81 -7.53 9.86 -7.46
N GLU A 82 -7.72 9.32 -6.27
CA GLU A 82 -8.50 9.97 -5.21
C GLU A 82 -7.87 11.30 -4.79
N HIS A 83 -6.54 11.33 -4.67
CA HIS A 83 -5.81 12.56 -4.39
C HIS A 83 -5.96 13.60 -5.51
N GLU A 84 -5.86 13.18 -6.77
CA GLU A 84 -6.03 14.05 -7.94
C GLU A 84 -7.44 14.66 -7.99
N LEU A 85 -8.48 13.85 -7.76
CA LEU A 85 -9.87 14.33 -7.68
C LEU A 85 -10.05 15.35 -6.57
N LYS A 86 -9.49 15.08 -5.38
CA LYS A 86 -9.58 15.98 -4.23
C LYS A 86 -8.90 17.33 -4.48
N LEU A 87 -7.75 17.33 -5.17
CA LEU A 87 -7.09 18.57 -5.57
C LEU A 87 -7.97 19.36 -6.54
N LYS A 88 -8.54 18.69 -7.53
CA LYS A 88 -9.40 19.32 -8.53
C LYS A 88 -10.68 19.92 -7.92
N GLU A 89 -11.29 19.23 -6.96
CA GLU A 89 -12.43 19.77 -6.21
C GLU A 89 -12.07 21.03 -5.41
N LEU A 90 -10.89 21.04 -4.78
CA LEU A 90 -10.41 22.22 -4.04
C LEU A 90 -10.11 23.40 -4.96
N GLU A 91 -9.59 23.16 -6.16
CA GLU A 91 -9.37 24.20 -7.18
C GLU A 91 -10.69 24.82 -7.63
N ILE A 92 -11.67 24.01 -8.02
CA ILE A 92 -13.00 24.48 -8.44
C ILE A 92 -13.64 25.32 -7.32
N ARG A 93 -13.58 24.83 -6.07
CA ARG A 93 -14.15 25.55 -4.92
C ARG A 93 -13.51 26.92 -4.71
N LYS A 94 -12.19 27.03 -4.89
CA LYS A 94 -11.48 28.30 -4.80
C LYS A 94 -11.85 29.25 -5.93
N GLU A 95 -12.01 28.74 -7.15
CA GLU A 95 -12.46 29.55 -8.29
C GLU A 95 -13.87 30.10 -8.07
N ASP A 96 -14.80 29.27 -7.58
CA ASP A 96 -16.15 29.70 -7.25
C ASP A 96 -16.16 30.77 -6.15
N GLU A 97 -15.35 30.61 -5.10
CA GLU A 97 -15.23 31.59 -4.01
C GLU A 97 -14.66 32.93 -4.51
N LEU A 98 -13.64 32.89 -5.39
CA LEU A 98 -13.07 34.09 -5.99
C LEU A 98 -14.09 34.81 -6.88
N LYS A 99 -14.86 34.05 -7.66
CA LYS A 99 -15.90 34.59 -8.53
C LYS A 99 -17.01 35.28 -7.73
N LEU A 100 -17.48 34.65 -6.66
CA LEU A 100 -18.46 35.24 -5.75
C LEU A 100 -17.96 36.55 -5.13
N LYS A 101 -16.69 36.59 -4.68
CA LYS A 101 -16.08 37.83 -4.15
C LYS A 101 -15.99 38.93 -5.20
N GLN A 102 -15.67 38.59 -6.44
CA GLN A 102 -15.63 39.57 -7.54
C GLN A 102 -17.03 40.13 -7.84
N ASP A 103 -18.04 39.28 -7.89
CA ASP A 103 -19.42 39.68 -8.15
C ASP A 103 -19.95 40.58 -7.01
N GLU A 104 -19.65 40.26 -5.75
CA GLU A 104 -20.00 41.12 -4.60
C GLU A 104 -19.34 42.50 -4.67
N LEU A 105 -18.04 42.56 -5.01
CA LEU A 105 -17.33 43.83 -5.15
C LEU A 105 -17.92 44.67 -6.29
N LYS A 106 -18.26 44.04 -7.41
CA LYS A 106 -18.90 44.71 -8.54
C LYS A 106 -20.25 45.28 -8.16
N PHE A 107 -21.08 44.50 -7.46
CA PHE A 107 -22.39 44.95 -6.98
C PHE A 107 -22.26 46.17 -6.05
N LYS A 108 -21.32 46.14 -5.10
CA LYS A 108 -21.05 47.28 -4.19
C LYS A 108 -20.58 48.52 -4.95
N GLN A 109 -19.74 48.37 -5.97
CA GLN A 109 -19.29 49.49 -6.79
C GLN A 109 -20.44 50.13 -7.57
N ASP A 110 -21.32 49.31 -8.14
CA ASP A 110 -22.46 49.80 -8.91
C ASP A 110 -23.49 50.50 -8.00
N GLU A 111 -23.73 49.98 -6.80
CA GLU A 111 -24.58 50.63 -5.79
C GLU A 111 -24.03 52.01 -5.36
N LEU A 112 -22.71 52.12 -5.15
CA LEU A 112 -22.06 53.38 -4.81
C LEU A 112 -22.17 54.41 -5.94
N LYS A 113 -22.00 54.00 -7.19
CA LYS A 113 -22.17 54.89 -8.36
C LYS A 113 -23.60 55.40 -8.46
N LEU A 114 -24.59 54.55 -8.22
CA LEU A 114 -26.01 54.95 -8.24
C LEU A 114 -26.32 55.98 -7.14
N LYS A 115 -25.78 55.80 -5.93
CA LYS A 115 -25.96 56.74 -4.81
C LYS A 115 -25.28 58.10 -5.03
N GLN A 116 -24.25 58.18 -5.88
CA GLN A 116 -23.57 59.44 -6.20
C GLN A 116 -24.24 60.23 -7.32
N GLN A 117 -25.21 59.63 -8.05
CA GLN A 117 -25.92 60.25 -9.17
C GLN A 117 -27.33 60.77 -8.80
N ASN A 118 -27.82 60.46 -7.59
CA ASN A 118 -29.05 61.00 -7.00
C ASN A 118 -28.72 62.03 -5.90
#